data_AF-A0A7Y7E8I9-F1
#
_entry.id   AF-A0A7Y7E8I9-F1
#
_cell.length_a   1.000
_cell.length_b   1.000
_cell.length_c   1.000
_cell.angle_alpha   90.00
_cell.angle_beta   90.00
_cell.angle_gamma   90.00
#
_symmetry.space_group_name_H-M   'P 1'
#
loop_
_entity.id
_entity.type
_entity.pdbx_description
1 polymer ?
#
loop_
_entity_poly.entity_id
_entity_poly.type
_entity_poly.pdbx_seq_one_letter_code
_entity_poly.pdbx_strand_id
1 'polypeptide(L)'
;MKKTIPAFILCATLALTATGCDSLEGGRATPAELAGSWTGPGAAQLTLREDGSLSAVNFPTDFSVTDDRPLEPRFTGNGQWSLEKKPVSGFDQQIDITLGEVFGSKQGTYMRIDGKGGRDGIYLPISEDSAAKFRFKRSAP
;
A
#
# COMPACT_ATOMS: atom_id res chain seq x y z
N MET A 1 -34.53 -29.75 57.22
CA MET A 1 -33.13 -29.33 57.01
C MET A 1 -32.44 -30.31 56.07
N LYS A 2 -32.14 -29.88 54.84
CA LYS A 2 -31.05 -30.37 53.97
C LYS A 2 -30.99 -29.41 52.78
N LYS A 3 -29.93 -28.62 52.73
CA LYS A 3 -29.66 -27.60 51.70
C LYS A 3 -29.00 -28.31 50.53
N THR A 4 -29.55 -28.17 49.33
CA THR A 4 -28.91 -28.66 48.10
C THR A 4 -28.61 -27.44 47.21
N ILE A 5 -27.33 -27.28 46.92
CA ILE A 5 -26.68 -26.13 46.31
C ILE A 5 -26.99 -26.09 44.80
N PRO A 6 -27.33 -24.94 44.20
CA PRO A 6 -27.54 -24.87 42.76
C PRO A 6 -26.20 -24.97 42.03
N ALA A 7 -26.09 -25.97 41.15
CA ALA A 7 -24.97 -26.12 40.23
C ALA A 7 -24.99 -24.96 39.22
N PHE A 8 -24.08 -24.00 39.42
CA PHE A 8 -23.73 -23.00 38.41
C PHE A 8 -23.10 -23.72 37.22
N ILE A 9 -23.86 -23.85 36.13
CA ILE A 9 -23.33 -24.26 34.83
C ILE A 9 -22.57 -23.07 34.27
N LEU A 10 -21.26 -23.09 34.53
CA LEU A 10 -20.27 -22.20 33.95
C LEU A 10 -20.14 -22.57 32.46
N CYS A 11 -20.94 -21.93 31.60
CA CYS A 11 -20.78 -22.02 30.16
C CYS A 11 -19.52 -21.24 29.78
N ALA A 12 -18.37 -21.90 29.82
CA ALA A 12 -17.13 -21.38 29.27
C ALA A 12 -17.25 -21.30 27.75
N THR A 13 -17.67 -20.14 27.23
CA THR A 13 -17.46 -19.81 25.83
C THR A 13 -15.96 -19.75 25.59
N LEU A 14 -15.40 -20.80 25.01
CA LEU A 14 -14.12 -20.73 24.31
C LEU A 14 -14.32 -19.76 23.14
N ALA A 15 -14.07 -18.47 23.38
CA ALA A 15 -13.68 -17.57 22.32
C ALA A 15 -12.32 -18.07 21.83
N LEU A 16 -12.31 -18.86 20.75
CA LEU A 16 -11.11 -19.00 19.95
C LEU A 16 -10.80 -17.60 19.42
N THR A 17 -9.94 -16.88 20.15
CA THR A 17 -9.23 -15.74 19.62
C THR A 17 -8.42 -16.27 18.44
N ALA A 18 -8.91 -16.02 17.23
CA ALA A 18 -8.16 -16.18 16.00
C ALA A 18 -7.01 -15.17 16.02
N THR A 19 -5.97 -15.48 16.78
CA THR A 19 -4.69 -14.78 16.74
C THR A 19 -4.03 -15.12 15.41
N GLY A 20 -4.10 -14.18 14.47
CA GLY A 20 -3.04 -13.94 13.49
C GLY A 20 -2.85 -15.00 12.41
N CYS A 21 -3.76 -15.03 11.42
CA CYS A 21 -3.40 -15.43 10.05
C CYS A 21 -3.55 -14.23 9.09
N ASP A 22 -3.17 -13.02 9.52
CA ASP A 22 -3.14 -11.84 8.63
C ASP A 22 -1.86 -11.80 7.76
N SER A 23 -0.93 -12.74 7.93
CA SER A 23 0.41 -12.66 7.32
C SER A 23 0.56 -13.39 5.97
N LEU A 24 -0.48 -14.04 5.46
CA LEU A 24 -0.44 -14.74 4.16
C LEU A 24 -1.25 -14.04 3.06
N GLU A 25 -2.11 -13.09 3.40
CA GLU A 25 -2.78 -12.26 2.42
C GLU A 25 -1.91 -11.03 2.16
N GLY A 26 -1.18 -11.00 1.03
CA GLY A 26 -0.44 -9.79 0.62
C GLY A 26 -1.31 -8.53 0.65
N GLY A 27 -0.71 -7.36 0.58
CA GLY A 27 -1.43 -6.09 0.69
C GLY A 27 -2.58 -5.96 -0.33
N ARG A 28 -3.64 -5.28 0.11
CA ARG A 28 -4.89 -5.12 -0.65
C ARG A 28 -5.58 -3.84 -0.26
N ALA A 29 -6.31 -3.23 -1.17
CA ALA A 29 -7.17 -2.09 -0.86
C ALA A 29 -8.34 -2.01 -1.85
N THR A 30 -9.28 -1.13 -1.53
CA THR A 30 -10.24 -0.54 -2.45
C THR A 30 -9.74 0.83 -2.94
N PRO A 31 -10.28 1.39 -4.04
CA PRO A 31 -9.87 2.71 -4.50
C PRO A 31 -10.07 3.81 -3.44
N ALA A 32 -11.19 3.78 -2.72
CA ALA A 32 -11.49 4.72 -1.63
C ALA A 32 -10.50 4.62 -0.46
N GLU A 33 -10.04 3.40 -0.14
CA GLU A 33 -9.01 3.21 0.88
C GLU A 33 -7.65 3.80 0.46
N LEU A 34 -7.37 3.92 -0.84
CA LEU A 34 -6.11 4.49 -1.35
C LEU A 34 -6.16 6.00 -1.56
N ALA A 35 -7.35 6.57 -1.79
CA ALA A 35 -7.51 7.99 -2.03
C ALA A 35 -6.99 8.84 -0.86
N GLY A 36 -6.17 9.85 -1.17
CA GLY A 36 -5.52 10.73 -0.21
C GLY A 36 -4.05 10.98 -0.52
N SER A 37 -3.37 11.67 0.39
CA SER A 37 -1.97 12.06 0.24
C SER A 37 -1.03 11.08 0.94
N TRP A 38 0.07 10.77 0.26
CA TRP A 38 1.11 9.86 0.70
C TRP A 38 2.47 10.55 0.60
N THR A 39 3.30 10.43 1.64
CA THR A 39 4.63 11.04 1.72
C THR A 39 5.70 9.98 1.72
N GLY A 40 6.75 10.20 0.93
CA GLY A 40 7.95 9.35 0.86
C GLY A 40 9.24 10.14 1.15
N PRO A 41 10.39 9.46 1.14
CA PRO A 41 11.71 10.09 1.32
C PRO A 41 12.01 11.23 0.34
N GLY A 42 12.86 12.18 0.76
CA GLY A 42 13.27 13.30 -0.10
C GLY A 42 12.12 14.23 -0.50
N ALA A 43 11.18 14.46 0.42
CA ALA A 43 9.97 15.25 0.19
C ALA A 43 9.11 14.77 -0.99
N ALA A 44 9.20 13.48 -1.34
CA ALA A 44 8.33 12.88 -2.33
C ALA A 44 6.89 12.86 -1.81
N GLN A 45 5.93 13.26 -2.64
CA GLN A 45 4.51 13.22 -2.31
C GLN A 45 3.72 12.65 -3.49
N LEU A 46 2.67 11.90 -3.16
CA LEU A 46 1.73 11.34 -4.11
C LEU A 46 0.31 11.52 -3.55
N THR A 47 -0.56 12.20 -4.28
CA THR A 47 -1.98 12.32 -3.94
C THR A 47 -2.79 11.53 -4.95
N LEU A 48 -3.50 10.51 -4.48
CA LEU A 48 -4.42 9.71 -5.28
C LEU A 48 -5.85 10.23 -5.06
N ARG A 49 -6.61 10.46 -6.11
CA ARG A 49 -8.04 10.85 -6.01
C ARG A 49 -8.94 9.71 -6.47
N GLU A 50 -10.14 9.65 -5.92
CA GLU A 50 -11.12 8.58 -6.21
C GLU A 50 -11.54 8.52 -7.69
N ASP A 51 -11.42 9.64 -8.42
CA ASP A 51 -11.70 9.72 -9.85
C ASP A 51 -10.61 9.12 -10.75
N GLY A 52 -9.55 8.55 -10.15
CA GLY A 52 -8.40 7.99 -10.87
C GLY A 52 -7.31 9.01 -11.20
N SER A 53 -7.51 10.30 -10.90
CA SER A 53 -6.44 11.29 -11.08
C SER A 53 -5.40 11.20 -9.96
N LEU A 54 -4.14 11.51 -10.29
CA LEU A 54 -3.08 11.67 -9.29
C LEU A 54 -2.29 12.96 -9.51
N SER A 55 -1.71 13.47 -8.43
CA SER A 55 -0.65 14.49 -8.46
C SER A 55 0.56 14.00 -7.69
N ALA A 56 1.75 14.28 -8.22
CA ALA A 56 3.01 13.82 -7.67
C ALA A 56 4.00 14.99 -7.54
N VAL A 57 4.80 14.97 -6.48
CA VAL A 57 5.88 15.94 -6.21
C VAL A 57 7.14 15.16 -5.87
N ASN A 58 8.27 15.50 -6.49
CA ASN A 58 9.56 14.83 -6.28
C ASN A 58 9.47 13.29 -6.38
N PHE A 59 8.63 12.78 -7.26
CA PHE A 59 8.40 11.35 -7.44
C PHE A 59 9.60 10.72 -8.16
N PRO A 60 10.18 9.66 -7.59
CA PRO A 60 11.33 9.00 -8.21
C PRO A 60 10.88 8.20 -9.43
N THR A 61 11.55 8.44 -10.54
CA THR A 61 11.30 7.80 -11.84
C THR A 61 12.33 6.72 -12.17
N ASP A 62 13.46 6.75 -11.49
CA ASP A 62 14.57 5.80 -11.66
C ASP A 62 15.39 5.71 -10.36
N PHE A 63 16.14 4.63 -10.23
CA PHE A 63 16.94 4.31 -9.06
C PHE A 63 18.33 3.80 -9.45
N SER A 64 19.30 4.11 -8.61
CA SER A 64 20.67 3.64 -8.77
C SER A 64 20.78 2.14 -8.55
N VAL A 65 21.38 1.42 -9.49
CA VAL A 65 21.60 -0.03 -9.40
C VAL A 65 22.65 -0.43 -8.34
N THR A 66 23.43 0.52 -7.81
CA THR A 66 24.51 0.22 -6.87
C THR A 66 24.13 0.41 -5.40
N ASP A 67 23.24 1.37 -5.13
CA ASP A 67 22.92 1.81 -3.77
C ASP A 67 21.43 2.13 -3.56
N ASP A 68 20.57 1.76 -4.50
CA ASP A 68 19.10 1.83 -4.42
C ASP A 68 18.53 3.25 -4.17
N ARG A 69 19.35 4.29 -4.27
CA ARG A 69 18.88 5.67 -4.07
C ARG A 69 18.14 6.17 -5.32
N PRO A 70 17.08 6.99 -5.15
CA PRO A 70 16.46 7.69 -6.26
C PRO A 70 17.46 8.52 -7.06
N LEU A 71 17.33 8.49 -8.38
CA LEU A 71 18.09 9.33 -9.29
C LEU A 71 17.31 10.59 -9.69
N GLU A 72 18.05 11.60 -10.14
CA GLU A 72 17.48 12.79 -10.78
C GLU A 72 17.45 12.60 -12.30
N PRO A 73 16.48 13.21 -13.02
CA PRO A 73 15.45 14.12 -12.51
C PRO A 73 14.25 13.40 -11.90
N ARG A 74 13.71 13.96 -10.80
CA ARG A 74 12.42 13.54 -10.24
C ARG A 74 11.24 14.16 -10.96
N PHE A 75 10.13 13.43 -11.00
CA PHE A 75 8.88 13.91 -11.60
C PHE A 75 8.06 14.74 -10.63
N THR A 76 7.57 15.89 -11.10
CA THR A 76 6.53 16.68 -10.43
C THR A 76 5.47 17.06 -11.44
N GLY A 77 4.22 16.72 -11.17
CA GLY A 77 3.12 16.94 -12.11
C GLY A 77 1.90 16.10 -11.81
N ASN A 78 1.01 16.00 -12.79
CA ASN A 78 -0.24 15.23 -12.70
C ASN A 78 -0.18 13.96 -13.54
N GLY A 79 -1.03 13.00 -13.20
CA GLY A 79 -1.13 11.71 -13.88
C GLY A 79 -2.47 11.03 -13.65
N GLN A 80 -2.52 9.74 -13.95
CA GLN A 80 -3.66 8.86 -13.72
C GLN A 80 -3.20 7.59 -13.02
N TRP A 81 -4.05 7.01 -12.17
CA TRP A 81 -3.81 5.74 -11.52
C TRP A 81 -5.02 4.81 -11.68
N SER A 82 -4.74 3.51 -11.65
CA SER A 82 -5.74 2.47 -11.57
C SER A 82 -5.32 1.40 -10.58
N LEU A 83 -6.31 0.78 -9.96
CA LEU A 83 -6.08 -0.31 -9.01
C LEU A 83 -6.28 -1.64 -9.73
N GLU A 84 -5.21 -2.41 -9.85
CA GLU A 84 -5.29 -3.73 -10.44
C GLU A 84 -6.08 -4.69 -9.55
N LYS A 85 -6.71 -5.69 -10.16
CA LYS A 85 -7.39 -6.73 -9.37
C LYS A 85 -6.36 -7.46 -8.50
N LYS A 86 -6.73 -7.75 -7.24
CA LYS A 86 -5.84 -8.51 -6.37
C LYS A 86 -5.52 -9.88 -7.02
N PRO A 87 -4.25 -10.24 -7.18
CA PRO A 87 -3.88 -11.55 -7.68
C PRO A 87 -4.34 -12.66 -6.72
N VAL A 88 -4.64 -13.85 -7.27
CA VAL A 88 -5.08 -15.03 -6.48
C VAL A 88 -3.96 -15.54 -5.56
N SER A 89 -2.70 -15.23 -5.89
CA SER A 89 -1.53 -15.53 -5.08
C SER A 89 -1.38 -14.55 -3.91
N GLY A 90 -0.62 -14.96 -2.88
CA GLY A 90 -0.33 -14.14 -1.69
C GLY A 90 0.50 -12.87 -1.95
N PHE A 91 0.64 -12.41 -3.20
CA PHE A 91 1.34 -11.19 -3.55
C PHE A 91 0.52 -9.93 -3.24
N ASP A 92 1.25 -8.84 -3.07
CA ASP A 92 0.69 -7.50 -2.91
C ASP A 92 -0.04 -7.07 -4.19
N GLN A 93 -1.22 -6.48 -4.01
CA GLN A 93 -1.99 -5.87 -5.08
C GLN A 93 -1.23 -4.65 -5.66
N GLN A 94 -1.32 -4.46 -6.98
CA GLN A 94 -0.63 -3.40 -7.70
C GLN A 94 -1.53 -2.18 -7.94
N ILE A 95 -0.88 -1.01 -7.97
CA ILE A 95 -1.44 0.26 -8.41
C ILE A 95 -0.67 0.65 -9.67
N ASP A 96 -1.33 0.70 -10.81
CA ASP A 96 -0.72 1.19 -12.04
C ASP A 96 -0.75 2.71 -12.05
N ILE A 97 0.38 3.31 -12.42
CA ILE A 97 0.60 4.76 -12.40
C ILE A 97 1.06 5.20 -13.77
N THR A 98 0.35 6.17 -14.33
CA THR A 98 0.73 6.88 -15.54
C THR A 98 1.03 8.34 -15.19
N LEU A 99 2.29 8.74 -15.30
CA LEU A 99 2.78 10.09 -15.00
C LEU A 99 2.86 10.90 -16.28
N GLY A 100 1.84 11.75 -16.50
CA GLY A 100 1.79 12.78 -17.56
C GLY A 100 2.32 12.36 -18.94
N GLU A 101 2.67 13.35 -19.76
CA GLU A 101 3.56 13.17 -20.91
C GLU A 101 4.89 13.84 -20.57
N VAL A 102 5.95 13.04 -20.53
CA VAL A 102 7.33 13.53 -20.41
C VAL A 102 7.95 13.38 -21.79
N PHE A 103 8.25 14.52 -22.44
CA PHE A 103 8.79 14.59 -23.81
C PHE A 103 7.95 13.84 -24.88
N GLY A 104 6.61 13.96 -24.82
CA GLY A 104 5.71 13.37 -25.82
C GLY A 104 5.47 11.87 -25.69
N SER A 105 5.92 11.26 -24.58
CA SER A 105 5.62 9.87 -24.23
C SER A 105 5.07 9.80 -22.80
N LYS A 106 4.12 8.88 -22.58
CA LYS A 106 3.61 8.61 -21.23
C LYS A 106 4.63 7.80 -20.45
N GLN A 107 4.97 8.24 -19.25
CA GLN A 107 5.79 7.44 -18.34
C GLN A 107 4.89 6.58 -17.45
N GLY A 108 4.95 5.27 -17.62
CA GLY A 108 4.22 4.29 -16.81
C GLY A 108 5.12 3.63 -15.77
N THR A 109 4.58 3.35 -14.59
CA THR A 109 5.18 2.48 -13.56
C THR A 109 4.09 1.86 -12.70
N TYR A 110 4.45 1.01 -11.74
CA TYR A 110 3.49 0.46 -10.79
C TYR A 110 4.01 0.56 -9.35
N MET A 111 3.07 0.68 -8.42
CA MET A 111 3.32 0.56 -6.98
C MET A 111 2.66 -0.70 -6.45
N ARG A 112 3.09 -1.13 -5.26
CA ARG A 112 2.47 -2.23 -4.51
C ARG A 112 1.92 -1.73 -3.19
N ILE A 113 0.85 -2.37 -2.75
CA ILE A 113 0.16 -2.05 -1.50
C ILE A 113 0.76 -2.91 -0.38
N ASP A 114 1.10 -2.29 0.75
CA ASP A 114 1.59 -2.98 1.94
C ASP A 114 0.51 -2.98 3.03
N GLY A 115 0.13 -4.18 3.46
CA GLY A 115 -0.97 -4.39 4.39
C GLY A 115 -2.38 -4.09 3.83
N LYS A 116 -3.40 -4.37 4.63
CA LYS A 116 -4.80 -4.08 4.28
C LYS A 116 -5.04 -2.56 4.27
N GLY A 117 -5.69 -2.06 3.23
CA GLY A 117 -5.98 -0.64 3.01
C GLY A 117 -4.73 0.22 2.81
N GLY A 118 -3.56 -0.37 2.54
CA GLY A 118 -2.28 0.35 2.50
C GLY A 118 -1.85 0.87 3.87
N ARG A 119 -2.31 0.25 4.98
CA ARG A 119 -1.98 0.67 6.35
C ARG A 119 -0.47 0.76 6.59
N ASP A 120 0.28 -0.17 6.01
CA ASP A 120 1.73 -0.27 6.20
C ASP A 120 2.50 0.52 5.11
N GLY A 121 1.75 1.06 4.14
CA GLY A 121 2.20 1.98 3.11
C GLY A 121 1.82 1.53 1.70
N ILE A 122 2.23 2.33 0.73
CA ILE A 122 2.36 1.94 -0.68
C ILE A 122 3.81 2.13 -1.07
N TYR A 123 4.33 1.35 -2.02
CA TYR A 123 5.74 1.45 -2.36
C TYR A 123 6.03 1.21 -3.83
N LEU A 124 7.09 1.85 -4.32
CA LEU A 124 7.73 1.50 -5.58
C LEU A 124 8.74 0.39 -5.34
N PRO A 125 8.67 -0.73 -6.06
CA PRO A 125 9.80 -1.65 -6.16
C PRO A 125 10.98 -0.93 -6.81
N ILE A 126 12.17 -1.09 -6.24
CA ILE A 126 13.39 -0.49 -6.79
C ILE A 126 13.94 -1.33 -7.94
N SER A 127 13.81 -2.66 -7.83
CA SER A 127 14.00 -3.61 -8.92
C SER A 127 13.15 -4.86 -8.66
N GLU A 128 13.01 -5.73 -9.66
CA GLU A 128 12.29 -6.99 -9.48
C GLU A 128 13.04 -7.98 -8.56
N ASP A 129 14.36 -7.89 -8.55
CA ASP A 129 15.25 -8.79 -7.80
C ASP A 129 15.62 -8.28 -6.40
N SER A 130 15.30 -7.03 -6.08
CA SER A 130 15.62 -6.42 -4.79
C SER A 130 14.42 -6.43 -3.84
N ALA A 131 14.70 -6.73 -2.57
CA ALA A 131 13.74 -6.52 -1.48
C ALA A 131 13.62 -5.03 -1.09
N ALA A 132 14.45 -4.16 -1.66
CA ALA A 132 14.43 -2.73 -1.37
C ALA A 132 13.18 -2.06 -1.95
N LYS A 133 12.60 -1.16 -1.15
CA LYS A 133 11.31 -0.51 -1.42
C LYS A 133 11.44 0.98 -1.18
N PHE A 134 11.00 1.79 -2.14
CA PHE A 134 10.78 3.21 -1.88
C PHE A 134 9.35 3.40 -1.37
N ARG A 135 9.22 3.46 -0.04
CA ARG A 135 7.92 3.46 0.64
C ARG A 135 7.36 4.87 0.82
N PHE A 136 6.08 5.02 0.50
CA PHE A 136 5.25 6.14 0.88
C PHE A 136 4.32 5.73 2.02
N LYS A 137 4.17 6.60 3.01
CA LYS A 137 3.23 6.45 4.12
C LYS A 137 2.11 7.46 3.96
N ARG A 138 0.94 7.14 4.50
CA ARG A 138 -0.18 8.07 4.49
C ARG A 138 0.22 9.34 5.25
N SER A 139 -0.10 10.49 4.67
CA SER A 139 0.08 11.77 5.35
C SER A 139 -0.80 11.77 6.59
N ALA A 140 -0.27 12.21 7.73
CA ALA A 140 -1.12 12.46 8.88
C ALA A 140 -2.14 13.55 8.52
N PRO A 141 -3.41 13.43 8.97
CA PRO A 141 -4.39 14.49 8.84
C PRO A 141 -3.97 15.77 9.56
#